data_AF-A0A964WT04-F1
#
_entry.id   AF-A0A964WT04-F1
#
_cell.length_a   1.000
_cell.length_b   1.000
_cell.length_c   1.000
_cell.angle_alpha   90.00
_cell.angle_beta   90.00
_cell.angle_gamma   90.00
#
_symmetry.space_group_name_H-M   'P 1'
#
loop_
_entity.id
_entity.type
_entity.pdbx_description
1 polymer ?
#
loop_
_entity_poly.entity_id
_entity_poly.type
_entity_poly.pdbx_seq_one_letter_code
_entity_poly.pdbx_strand_id
1 'polypeptide(L)'
;MDAPRLTRETGLEARIAHIVEPVVSDLGYELVRVKVTSQNGMTVQIMAERPDGTMTVEDCEAISRNISPALDVDDPIGRAYHLEVSSPGIDRPLTRAKDFALWAGHEAKVEMASAQNGRKRFRGILIGLKDETAGIRLADAAEPNEFWLPLEDIGEAKLVLTDELIKTARRNAPAEDETTDESD
;
A
#
# COMPACT_ATOMS: atom_id res chain seq x y z
N MET A 1 -2.96 -17.60 -4.75
CA MET A 1 -4.06 -17.02 -5.54
C MET A 1 -3.89 -15.52 -5.40
N ASP A 2 -3.62 -14.84 -6.51
CA ASP A 2 -3.51 -13.37 -6.56
C ASP A 2 -4.78 -12.75 -6.01
N ALA A 3 -4.66 -11.96 -4.95
CA ALA A 3 -5.77 -11.13 -4.47
C ALA A 3 -5.77 -9.86 -5.32
N PRO A 4 -6.79 -9.62 -6.18
CA PRO A 4 -6.80 -8.45 -7.05
C PRO A 4 -6.74 -7.16 -6.21
N ARG A 5 -5.93 -6.19 -6.67
CA ARG A 5 -5.85 -4.88 -6.04
C ARG A 5 -7.17 -4.13 -6.26
N LEU A 6 -7.71 -3.63 -5.16
CA LEU A 6 -8.94 -2.83 -5.08
C LEU A 6 -8.73 -1.43 -5.64
N THR A 7 -7.54 -0.86 -5.42
CA THR A 7 -7.21 0.46 -5.94
C THR A 7 -6.98 0.35 -7.43
N ARG A 8 -7.99 0.74 -8.21
CA ARG A 8 -7.81 1.06 -9.62
C ARG A 8 -7.02 2.36 -9.68
N GLU A 9 -5.70 2.26 -9.68
CA GLU A 9 -4.89 3.33 -10.24
C GLU A 9 -5.50 3.73 -11.59
N THR A 10 -5.50 5.03 -11.90
CA THR A 10 -6.04 5.54 -13.15
C THR A 10 -4.93 6.24 -13.92
N GLY A 11 -5.14 6.46 -15.22
CA GLY A 11 -4.19 7.24 -16.00
C GLY A 11 -2.81 6.59 -16.11
N LEU A 12 -1.78 7.31 -15.67
CA LEU A 12 -0.38 6.89 -15.83
C LEU A 12 0.01 5.80 -14.83
N GLU A 13 -0.38 5.94 -13.57
CA GLU A 13 -0.13 4.95 -12.52
C GLU A 13 -0.68 3.58 -12.91
N ALA A 14 -1.86 3.54 -13.53
CA ALA A 14 -2.49 2.30 -14.01
C ALA A 14 -1.66 1.58 -15.07
N ARG A 15 -1.09 2.36 -16.01
CA ARG A 15 -0.24 1.81 -17.07
C ARG A 15 1.07 1.27 -16.50
N ILE A 16 1.69 2.02 -15.60
CA ILE A 16 2.92 1.59 -14.91
C ILE A 16 2.64 0.31 -14.11
N ALA A 17 1.55 0.28 -13.35
CA ALA A 17 1.14 -0.90 -12.60
C ALA A 17 0.96 -2.14 -13.48
N HIS A 18 0.28 -2.00 -14.62
CA HIS A 18 0.09 -3.10 -15.57
C HIS A 18 1.41 -3.71 -16.07
N ILE A 19 2.45 -2.88 -16.21
CA ILE A 19 3.79 -3.29 -16.67
C ILE A 19 4.54 -3.99 -15.54
N VAL A 20 4.53 -3.42 -14.34
CA VAL A 20 5.39 -3.90 -13.24
C VAL A 20 4.77 -5.04 -12.43
N GLU A 21 3.45 -5.14 -12.35
CA GLU A 21 2.75 -6.12 -11.52
C GLU A 21 3.12 -7.58 -11.89
N PRO A 22 3.14 -8.01 -13.17
CA PRO A 22 3.60 -9.34 -13.54
C PRO A 22 5.04 -9.63 -13.10
N VAL A 23 5.95 -8.66 -13.28
CA VAL A 23 7.36 -8.81 -12.91
C VAL A 23 7.52 -8.94 -11.39
N VAL A 24 6.79 -8.13 -10.63
CA VAL A 24 6.78 -8.17 -9.15
C VAL A 24 6.23 -9.51 -8.66
N SER A 25 5.15 -10.00 -9.27
CA SER A 25 4.53 -11.29 -8.93
C SER A 25 5.44 -12.48 -9.26
N ASP A 26 6.13 -12.46 -10.40
CA ASP A 26 7.07 -13.52 -10.80
C ASP A 26 8.26 -13.65 -9.83
N LEU A 27 8.63 -12.55 -9.17
CA LEU A 27 9.65 -12.53 -8.12
C LEU A 27 9.14 -12.97 -6.74
N GLY A 28 7.84 -13.27 -6.61
CA GLY A 28 7.22 -13.70 -5.36
C GLY A 28 6.85 -12.56 -4.41
N TYR A 29 6.76 -11.34 -4.90
CA TYR A 29 6.26 -10.18 -4.17
C TYR A 29 4.85 -9.83 -4.65
N GLU A 30 4.23 -8.88 -3.96
CA GLU A 30 2.95 -8.34 -4.35
C GLU A 30 3.04 -6.84 -4.45
N LEU A 31 2.51 -6.29 -5.53
CA LEU A 31 2.40 -4.86 -5.71
C LEU A 31 1.41 -4.30 -4.67
N VAL A 32 1.82 -3.24 -3.98
CA VAL A 32 0.97 -2.51 -3.01
C VAL A 32 0.44 -1.25 -3.65
N ARG A 33 1.31 -0.38 -4.19
CA ARG A 33 0.88 0.91 -4.77
C ARG A 33 1.87 1.38 -5.83
N VAL A 34 1.34 1.94 -6.92
CA VAL A 34 2.08 2.82 -7.81
C VAL A 34 1.61 4.25 -7.62
N LYS A 35 2.54 5.19 -7.52
CA LYS A 35 2.23 6.61 -7.43
C LYS A 35 3.22 7.44 -8.23
N VAL A 36 2.71 8.35 -9.05
CA VAL A 36 3.54 9.35 -9.73
C VAL A 36 3.39 10.69 -9.05
N THR A 37 4.50 11.34 -8.74
CA THR A 37 4.51 12.68 -8.14
C THR A 37 5.46 13.62 -8.89
N SER A 38 5.31 14.92 -8.68
CA SER A 38 6.24 15.94 -9.21
C SER A 38 7.47 16.15 -8.32
N GLN A 39 7.68 15.30 -7.30
CA GLN A 39 8.86 15.35 -6.45
C GLN A 39 10.11 15.09 -7.29
N ASN A 40 11.22 15.79 -6.98
CA ASN A 40 12.48 15.68 -7.72
C ASN A 40 12.31 15.83 -9.24
N GLY A 41 11.39 16.69 -9.69
CA GLY A 41 11.03 16.85 -11.11
C GLY A 41 9.97 15.84 -11.57
N MET A 42 10.19 14.55 -11.29
CA MET A 42 9.18 13.50 -11.41
C MET A 42 9.66 12.23 -10.68
N THR A 43 8.85 11.71 -9.77
CA THR A 43 9.13 10.45 -9.06
C THR A 43 8.04 9.42 -9.36
N VAL A 44 8.44 8.22 -9.75
CA VAL A 44 7.61 7.01 -9.82
C VAL A 44 7.92 6.18 -8.58
N GLN A 45 6.99 6.15 -7.64
CA GLN A 45 7.08 5.34 -6.44
C GLN A 45 6.32 4.04 -6.63
N ILE A 46 6.98 2.92 -6.37
CA ILE A 46 6.43 1.58 -6.39
C ILE A 46 6.61 0.97 -5.00
N MET A 47 5.49 0.76 -4.32
CA MET A 47 5.46 0.02 -3.08
C MET A 47 5.12 -1.43 -3.36
N ALA A 48 5.91 -2.36 -2.83
CA ALA A 48 5.66 -3.78 -2.87
C ALA A 48 6.00 -4.41 -1.52
N GLU A 49 5.74 -5.69 -1.35
CA GLU A 49 6.16 -6.48 -0.18
C GLU A 49 5.96 -7.96 -0.45
N ARG A 50 6.47 -8.81 0.44
CA ARG A 50 6.18 -10.23 0.46
C ARG A 50 4.74 -10.48 0.91
N PRO A 51 4.15 -11.66 0.63
CA PRO A 51 2.79 -11.98 1.05
C PRO A 51 2.53 -11.87 2.57
N ASP A 52 3.57 -11.99 3.38
CA ASP A 52 3.54 -11.85 4.84
C ASP A 52 3.70 -10.39 5.34
N GLY A 53 3.87 -9.44 4.42
CA GLY A 53 4.02 -8.00 4.71
C GLY A 53 5.45 -7.54 4.96
N THR A 54 6.44 -8.42 4.84
CA THR A 54 7.87 -8.07 5.05
C THR A 54 8.56 -7.67 3.74
N MET A 55 9.66 -6.92 3.86
CA MET A 55 10.52 -6.54 2.74
C MET A 55 11.86 -5.99 3.26
N THR A 56 12.97 -6.40 2.67
CA THR A 56 14.31 -5.86 2.98
C THR A 56 14.79 -4.86 1.93
N VAL A 57 15.97 -4.26 2.12
CA VAL A 57 16.58 -3.36 1.13
C VAL A 57 16.98 -4.13 -0.14
N GLU A 58 17.49 -5.35 0.02
CA GLU A 58 17.83 -6.25 -1.09
C GLU A 58 16.61 -6.61 -1.92
N ASP A 59 15.43 -6.76 -1.28
CA ASP A 59 14.17 -6.99 -1.97
C ASP A 59 13.80 -5.78 -2.85
N CYS A 60 13.96 -4.55 -2.33
CA CYS A 60 13.76 -3.32 -3.10
C CYS A 60 14.69 -3.26 -4.31
N GLU A 61 15.98 -3.58 -4.11
CA GLU A 61 16.95 -3.62 -5.21
C GLU A 61 16.60 -4.66 -6.26
N ALA A 62 16.20 -5.87 -5.83
CA ALA A 62 15.82 -6.95 -6.71
C ALA A 62 14.63 -6.54 -7.59
N ILE A 63 13.58 -5.97 -6.98
CA ILE A 63 12.43 -5.46 -7.73
C ILE A 63 12.87 -4.36 -8.70
N SER A 64 13.59 -3.34 -8.22
CA SER A 64 14.04 -2.21 -9.04
C SER A 64 14.82 -2.65 -10.29
N ARG A 65 15.76 -3.59 -10.14
CA ARG A 65 16.56 -4.13 -11.25
C ARG A 65 15.74 -4.89 -12.29
N ASN A 66 14.68 -5.57 -11.88
CA ASN A 66 13.86 -6.40 -12.77
C ASN A 66 12.73 -5.60 -13.45
N ILE A 67 12.17 -4.58 -12.79
CA ILE A 67 11.10 -3.76 -13.39
C ILE A 67 11.63 -2.69 -14.34
N SER A 68 12.86 -2.20 -14.13
CA SER A 68 13.42 -1.11 -14.94
C SER A 68 13.47 -1.45 -16.44
N PRO A 69 13.95 -2.65 -16.88
CA PRO A 69 13.93 -3.01 -18.29
C PRO A 69 12.52 -3.05 -18.90
N ALA A 70 11.51 -3.49 -18.14
CA ALA A 70 10.13 -3.54 -18.61
C ALA A 70 9.57 -2.11 -18.80
N LEU A 71 9.86 -1.20 -17.87
CA LEU A 71 9.49 0.21 -17.96
C LEU A 71 10.22 0.92 -19.11
N ASP A 72 11.47 0.56 -19.40
CA ASP A 72 12.26 1.12 -20.51
C ASP A 72 11.73 0.66 -21.88
N VAL A 73 11.26 -0.59 -21.98
CA VAL A 73 10.71 -1.15 -23.23
C VAL A 73 9.36 -0.55 -23.55
N ASP A 74 8.46 -0.48 -22.56
CA ASP A 74 7.09 -0.01 -22.78
C ASP A 74 6.98 1.54 -22.70
N ASP A 75 7.96 2.20 -22.08
CA ASP A 75 8.09 3.66 -21.87
C ASP A 75 6.76 4.42 -21.69
N PRO A 76 5.98 4.12 -20.63
CA PRO A 76 4.67 4.74 -20.42
C PRO A 76 4.74 6.24 -20.06
N ILE A 77 5.95 6.75 -19.77
CA ILE A 77 6.22 8.07 -19.19
C ILE A 77 6.76 9.05 -20.25
N GLY A 78 7.62 8.59 -21.16
CA GLY A 78 8.14 9.39 -22.28
C GLY A 78 9.06 10.54 -21.88
N ARG A 79 9.60 10.53 -20.65
CA ARG A 79 10.55 11.53 -20.13
C ARG A 79 11.33 10.98 -18.93
N ALA A 80 12.42 11.66 -18.55
CA ALA A 80 13.21 11.27 -17.38
C ALA A 80 12.40 11.35 -16.07
N TYR A 81 12.65 10.41 -15.17
CA TYR A 81 12.02 10.31 -13.85
C TYR A 81 12.97 9.64 -12.85
N HIS A 82 12.67 9.79 -11.56
CA HIS A 82 13.28 9.04 -10.46
C HIS A 82 12.42 7.82 -10.12
N LEU A 83 13.01 6.63 -10.12
CA LEU A 83 12.35 5.41 -9.67
C LEU A 83 12.64 5.17 -8.19
N GLU A 84 11.59 5.05 -7.39
CA GLU A 84 11.69 4.69 -5.97
C GLU A 84 10.93 3.39 -5.72
N VAL A 85 11.64 2.38 -5.20
CA VAL A 85 11.05 1.10 -4.79
C VAL A 85 11.18 0.97 -3.28
N SER A 86 10.07 0.71 -2.59
CA SER A 86 10.07 0.59 -1.14
C SER A 86 9.01 -0.39 -0.64
N SER A 87 9.07 -0.72 0.64
CA SER A 87 7.91 -1.26 1.35
C SER A 87 6.94 -0.11 1.72
N PRO A 88 5.68 -0.41 2.04
CA PRO A 88 4.73 0.61 2.50
C PRO A 88 4.97 1.10 3.94
N GLY A 89 5.65 0.30 4.78
CA GLY A 89 5.99 0.66 6.16
C GLY A 89 4.79 1.16 6.98
N ILE A 90 4.96 2.30 7.65
CA ILE A 90 3.92 2.96 8.49
C ILE A 90 2.95 3.85 7.70
N ASP A 91 3.31 4.37 6.52
CA ASP A 91 2.41 5.12 5.62
C ASP A 91 1.64 4.13 4.72
N ARG A 92 1.02 3.15 5.36
CA ARG A 92 0.54 1.95 4.68
C ARG A 92 -0.79 2.19 3.96
N PRO A 93 -0.83 2.20 2.62
CA PRO A 93 -2.09 2.18 1.89
C PRO A 93 -2.72 0.78 1.99
N LEU A 94 -4.05 0.73 1.99
CA LEU A 94 -4.83 -0.50 1.99
C LEU A 94 -5.43 -0.65 0.60
N THR A 95 -4.70 -1.31 -0.29
CA THR A 95 -5.02 -1.36 -1.72
C THR A 95 -5.56 -2.71 -2.16
N ARG A 96 -5.52 -3.73 -1.30
CA ARG A 96 -5.96 -5.11 -1.57
C ARG A 96 -6.99 -5.56 -0.54
N ALA A 97 -7.88 -6.47 -0.92
CA ALA A 97 -8.89 -7.02 -0.01
C ALA A 97 -8.26 -7.60 1.26
N LYS A 98 -7.15 -8.33 1.10
CA LYS A 98 -6.42 -8.93 2.21
C LYS A 98 -5.80 -7.91 3.18
N ASP A 99 -5.54 -6.68 2.74
CA ASP A 99 -4.96 -5.65 3.62
C ASP A 99 -5.94 -5.30 4.74
N PHE A 100 -7.24 -5.25 4.44
CA PHE A 100 -8.28 -4.99 5.44
C PHE A 100 -8.41 -6.12 6.46
N ALA A 101 -8.13 -7.36 6.06
CA ALA A 101 -8.11 -8.51 6.97
C ALA A 101 -6.82 -8.55 7.80
N LEU A 102 -5.67 -8.36 7.17
CA LEU A 102 -4.34 -8.43 7.81
C LEU A 102 -4.15 -7.34 8.87
N TRP A 103 -4.71 -6.15 8.64
CA TRP A 103 -4.55 -4.99 9.52
C TRP A 103 -5.79 -4.70 10.38
N ALA A 104 -6.67 -5.69 10.55
CA ALA A 104 -7.77 -5.62 11.50
C ALA A 104 -7.24 -5.27 12.91
N GLY A 105 -7.99 -4.44 13.64
CA GLY A 105 -7.60 -3.90 14.95
C GLY A 105 -6.80 -2.59 14.89
N HIS A 106 -6.26 -2.21 13.72
CA HIS A 106 -5.60 -0.91 13.54
C HIS A 106 -6.57 0.18 13.11
N GLU A 107 -6.24 1.43 13.47
CA GLU A 107 -6.97 2.60 12.99
C GLU A 107 -6.67 2.87 11.52
N ALA A 108 -7.71 3.10 10.72
CA ALA A 108 -7.61 3.43 9.31
C ALA A 108 -8.50 4.63 8.96
N LYS A 109 -8.13 5.28 7.86
CA LYS A 109 -8.98 6.24 7.15
C LYS A 109 -9.39 5.63 5.82
N VAL A 110 -10.68 5.62 5.53
CA VAL A 110 -11.25 5.16 4.26
C VAL A 110 -12.05 6.30 3.63
N GLU A 111 -11.77 6.60 2.38
CA GLU A 111 -12.49 7.55 1.54
C GLU A 111 -13.17 6.80 0.39
N MET A 112 -14.49 6.84 0.38
CA MET A 112 -15.31 6.19 -0.64
C MET A 112 -15.38 7.06 -1.90
N ALA A 113 -15.36 6.44 -3.07
CA ALA A 113 -15.56 7.12 -4.36
C ALA A 113 -16.97 7.72 -4.43
N SER A 114 -17.96 6.97 -4.00
CA SER A 114 -19.37 7.35 -3.87
C SER A 114 -19.76 7.45 -2.38
N ALA A 115 -20.74 8.28 -2.02
CA ALA A 115 -21.13 8.40 -0.62
C ALA A 115 -21.92 7.16 -0.17
N GLN A 116 -21.50 6.51 0.91
CA GLN A 116 -22.27 5.44 1.55
C GLN A 116 -23.04 6.03 2.74
N ASN A 117 -24.37 5.92 2.73
CA ASN A 117 -25.25 6.52 3.75
C ASN A 117 -24.98 8.02 3.98
N GLY A 118 -24.70 8.77 2.90
CA GLY A 118 -24.40 10.21 2.95
C GLY A 118 -23.00 10.56 3.49
N ARG A 119 -22.17 9.57 3.82
CA ARG A 119 -20.80 9.74 4.32
C ARG A 119 -19.80 9.24 3.27
N LYS A 120 -18.78 10.06 3.00
CA LYS A 120 -17.65 9.67 2.13
C LYS A 120 -16.40 9.27 2.91
N ARG A 121 -16.23 9.75 4.13
CA ARG A 121 -15.01 9.59 4.92
C ARG A 121 -15.30 8.85 6.21
N PHE A 122 -14.54 7.79 6.43
CA PHE A 122 -14.63 6.95 7.59
C PHE A 122 -13.26 6.94 8.26
N ARG A 123 -13.24 7.10 9.59
CA ARG A 123 -12.03 7.00 10.39
C ARG A 123 -12.37 6.20 11.64
N GLY A 124 -11.60 5.16 11.90
CA GLY A 124 -11.94 4.21 12.94
C GLY A 124 -11.11 2.94 12.88
N ILE A 125 -11.46 1.99 13.71
CA ILE A 125 -10.76 0.71 13.83
C ILE A 125 -11.25 -0.26 12.76
N LEU A 126 -10.32 -0.85 12.00
CA LEU A 126 -10.64 -1.92 11.07
C LEU A 126 -11.15 -3.15 11.83
N ILE A 127 -12.28 -3.68 11.39
CA ILE A 127 -12.87 -4.90 11.95
C ILE A 127 -12.33 -6.13 11.19
N GLY A 128 -12.07 -5.97 9.90
CA GLY A 128 -11.62 -7.04 9.00
C GLY A 128 -12.34 -7.02 7.67
N LEU A 129 -12.36 -8.17 7.01
CA LEU A 129 -13.02 -8.38 5.71
C LEU A 129 -14.15 -9.39 5.84
N LYS A 130 -15.30 -9.10 5.20
CA LYS A 130 -16.43 -10.04 5.06
C LYS A 130 -17.15 -9.78 3.74
N ASP A 131 -17.41 -10.82 2.94
CA ASP A 131 -18.24 -10.75 1.73
C ASP A 131 -17.91 -9.56 0.80
N GLU A 132 -16.63 -9.36 0.45
CA GLU A 132 -16.15 -8.22 -0.36
C GLU A 132 -16.46 -6.82 0.23
N THR A 133 -16.59 -6.76 1.56
CA THR A 133 -16.73 -5.50 2.31
C THR A 133 -15.69 -5.39 3.42
N ALA A 134 -15.12 -4.19 3.58
CA ALA A 134 -14.24 -3.85 4.68
C ALA A 134 -15.04 -3.30 5.86
N GLY A 135 -14.90 -3.92 7.03
CA GLY A 135 -15.54 -3.45 8.26
C GLY A 135 -14.73 -2.35 8.93
N ILE A 136 -15.38 -1.24 9.32
CA ILE A 136 -14.78 -0.17 10.12
C ILE A 136 -15.71 0.25 11.26
N ARG A 137 -15.18 0.33 12.48
CA ARG A 137 -15.88 0.88 13.65
C ARG A 137 -15.42 2.31 13.89
N LEU A 138 -16.34 3.26 13.77
CA LEU A 138 -16.03 4.68 13.90
C LEU A 138 -15.53 5.05 15.32
N ALA A 139 -14.50 5.90 15.38
CA ALA A 139 -13.94 6.40 16.63
C ALA A 139 -14.75 7.59 17.22
N ASP A 140 -15.58 8.25 16.41
CA ASP A 140 -16.27 9.51 16.72
C ASP A 140 -17.77 9.35 17.04
N ALA A 141 -18.26 8.12 17.21
CA ALA A 141 -19.69 7.84 17.42
C ALA A 141 -20.02 7.58 18.90
N ALA A 142 -21.14 8.14 19.38
CA ALA A 142 -21.65 7.97 20.75
C ALA A 142 -22.09 6.53 21.07
N GLU A 143 -22.32 5.72 20.03
CA GLU A 143 -22.55 4.28 20.08
C GLU A 143 -21.62 3.63 19.04
N PRO A 144 -21.23 2.35 19.19
CA PRO A 144 -20.42 1.67 18.17
C PRO A 144 -21.18 1.65 16.84
N ASN A 145 -20.75 2.51 15.91
CA ASN A 145 -21.31 2.60 14.58
C ASN A 145 -20.36 1.89 13.62
N GLU A 146 -20.69 0.62 13.34
CA GLU A 146 -19.95 -0.26 12.46
C GLU A 146 -20.48 -0.12 11.03
N PHE A 147 -19.56 0.05 10.08
CA PHE A 147 -19.87 0.14 8.67
C PHE A 147 -19.14 -0.97 7.93
N TRP A 148 -19.84 -1.63 7.02
CA TRP A 148 -19.28 -2.56 6.06
C TRP A 148 -19.26 -1.89 4.70
N LEU A 149 -18.06 -1.51 4.26
CA LEU A 149 -17.80 -0.69 3.08
C LEU A 149 -17.49 -1.61 1.89
N PRO A 150 -18.30 -1.61 0.81
CA PRO A 150 -17.99 -2.38 -0.39
C PRO A 150 -16.61 -2.00 -0.92
N LEU A 151 -15.74 -3.00 -1.12
CA LEU A 151 -14.37 -2.73 -1.54
C LEU A 151 -14.32 -2.03 -2.91
N GLU A 152 -15.27 -2.34 -3.80
CA GLU A 152 -15.40 -1.71 -5.12
C GLU A 152 -15.71 -0.21 -5.08
N ASP A 153 -16.32 0.26 -3.99
CA ASP A 153 -16.67 1.67 -3.80
C ASP A 153 -15.60 2.45 -3.01
N ILE A 154 -14.55 1.78 -2.52
CA ILE A 154 -13.43 2.44 -1.83
C ILE A 154 -12.54 3.13 -2.87
N GLY A 155 -12.38 4.45 -2.71
CA GLY A 155 -11.47 5.24 -3.55
C GLY A 155 -10.04 5.24 -3.00
N GLU A 156 -9.89 5.52 -1.70
CA GLU A 156 -8.59 5.54 -1.02
C GLU A 156 -8.75 4.97 0.39
N ALA A 157 -7.78 4.17 0.83
CA ALA A 157 -7.72 3.71 2.20
C ALA A 157 -6.27 3.61 2.68
N LYS A 158 -6.03 3.96 3.94
CA LYS A 158 -4.71 3.84 4.57
C LYS A 158 -4.80 3.73 6.08
N LEU A 159 -3.76 3.15 6.69
CA LEU A 159 -3.62 3.15 8.13
C LEU A 159 -3.33 4.56 8.67
N VAL A 160 -3.81 4.83 9.88
CA VAL A 160 -3.51 6.05 10.63
C VAL A 160 -2.28 5.79 11.48
N LEU A 161 -1.33 6.72 11.44
CA LEU A 161 -0.16 6.67 12.30
C LEU A 161 -0.57 6.82 13.76
N THR A 162 -0.52 5.70 14.48
CA THR A 162 -0.83 5.57 15.91
C THR A 162 0.33 4.90 16.63
N ASP A 163 0.42 5.05 17.95
CA ASP A 163 1.46 4.39 18.75
C ASP A 163 1.42 2.86 18.60
N GLU A 164 0.24 2.27 18.49
CA GLU A 164 0.07 0.83 18.26
C GLU A 164 0.55 0.39 16.87
N LEU A 165 0.37 1.24 15.85
CA LEU A 165 0.94 0.99 14.52
C LEU A 165 2.47 1.07 14.57
N ILE A 166 3.04 2.06 15.25
CA ILE A 166 4.49 2.22 15.40
C ILE A 166 5.09 1.00 16.10
N LYS A 167 4.48 0.53 17.20
CA LYS A 167 4.93 -0.68 17.91
C LYS A 167 4.88 -1.92 17.03
N THR A 168 3.83 -2.06 16.22
CA THR A 168 3.67 -3.20 15.32
C THR A 168 4.69 -3.18 14.18
N ALA A 169 4.92 -2.01 13.57
CA ALA A 169 5.95 -1.83 12.55
C ALA A 169 7.35 -2.13 13.09
N ARG A 170 7.69 -1.69 14.31
CA ARG A 170 8.97 -2.00 14.96
C ARG A 170 9.20 -3.48 15.25
N ARG A 171 8.13 -4.24 15.54
CA ARG A 171 8.23 -5.70 15.74
C ARG A 171 8.46 -6.46 14.44
N ASN A 172 7.97 -5.91 13.33
CA ASN A 172 8.02 -6.57 12.02
C ASN A 172 9.15 -6.03 11.13
N ALA A 173 9.88 -4.99 11.57
CA ALA A 173 11.08 -4.54 10.90
C ALA A 173 12.13 -5.65 10.97
N PRO A 174 12.83 -5.99 9.87
CA PRO A 174 14.03 -6.79 9.96
C PRO A 174 14.99 -6.09 10.92
N ALA A 175 15.69 -6.88 11.75
CA ALA A 175 16.66 -6.32 12.71
C ALA A 175 17.62 -5.39 11.94
N GLU A 176 17.64 -4.11 12.31
CA GLU A 176 18.66 -3.19 11.81
C GLU A 176 20.00 -3.77 12.28
N ASP A 177 20.84 -4.22 11.35
CA ASP A 177 22.24 -4.53 11.67
C ASP A 177 22.86 -3.23 12.19
N GLU A 178 23.16 -3.20 13.49
CA GLU A 178 23.97 -2.16 14.11
C GLU A 178 25.34 -2.17 13.43
N THR A 179 25.50 -1.38 12.35
CA THR A 179 26.83 -0.94 11.93
C THR A 179 27.37 -0.04 13.02
N THR A 180 28.09 -0.64 13.96
CA THR A 180 29.00 0.03 14.88
C THR A 180 30.02 0.80 14.04
N ASP A 181 29.82 2.11 13.95
CA ASP A 181 30.85 3.07 13.53
C ASP A 181 31.89 3.16 14.65
N GLU A 182 32.84 2.23 14.66
CA GLU A 182 34.09 2.40 15.40
C GLU A 182 35.03 3.25 14.53
N SER A 183 35.02 4.55 14.85
CA SER A 183 35.95 5.54 14.31
C SER A 183 37.37 5.26 14.84
N ASP A 184 38.32 5.16 13.93
CA ASP A 184 39.78 5.18 14.17
C ASP A 184 40.26 6.59 14.60
#